data_AF-A0A5E7TIP7-F1
#
_entry.id   AF-A0A5E7TIP7-F1
#
_cell.length_a   1.000
_cell.length_b   1.000
_cell.length_c   1.000
_cell.angle_alpha   90.00
_cell.angle_beta   90.00
_cell.angle_gamma   90.00
#
_symmetry.space_group_name_H-M   'P 1'
#
loop_
_entity.id
_entity.type
_entity.pdbx_description
1 polymer ?
#
loop_
_entity_poly.entity_id
_entity_poly.type
_entity_poly.pdbx_seq_one_letter_code
_entity_poly.pdbx_strand_id
1 'polypeptide(L)'
;MFESAEIDHAIDKETYDAEIPALREALLEAQFELQQQRRFPVIILINGIEGAGKGETIKVLNEWMDPRLIEVRTFDQQTDEELARPPAWRYWRMLPAKGRMGIFFGNWYSQMLQGRVHGEFKDPRLDQAINGAERLEKMLCDEGALIFKFWFHLSKKQMKARLKALADDPLHSWRISPLDWQQSQTYDRFVKYGERALRRTSRDYAPWHVIAGADAHYRSLAVGRILLAGLQGALKRPKIHPEKVSAAPVFPSVDQVNLIDSLDLTLHLDKDDYEEQLITEQARFSGLMRDKRMRRHALVAVFEGNDAAGKGGAIRRVAAALDPRQYSIVPIAAPTEEERAQPYLWRFWRHLPARGKFTVFDRSWYGRVLVERIEGFCSPADWLRAYGEINDFEEQLADAGVIVVKFWLSIDKQTQLERFEEREKIPFKRFKITEDDWRNREKWDDYRAAVGDMVDRTSTEIAPWTLVEANDKRWARVKVLRTINRALEEAFEKSDRHERKRKDKN
;
A
#
# COMPACT_ATOMS: atom_id res chain seq x y z
N MET A 1 -18.71 16.18 -18.60
CA MET A 1 -18.97 16.05 -17.14
C MET A 1 -18.89 17.38 -16.40
N PHE A 2 -17.89 18.24 -16.65
CA PHE A 2 -17.61 19.41 -15.82
C PHE A 2 -18.56 20.60 -15.98
N GLU A 3 -19.36 20.66 -17.04
CA GLU A 3 -20.29 21.77 -17.33
C GLU A 3 -21.24 22.10 -16.16
N SER A 4 -21.61 21.10 -15.33
CA SER A 4 -22.43 21.32 -14.13
C SER A 4 -21.76 22.20 -13.07
N ALA A 5 -20.43 22.30 -13.07
CA ALA A 5 -19.66 23.19 -12.21
C ALA A 5 -19.18 24.46 -12.94
N GLU A 6 -19.57 24.63 -14.21
CA GLU A 6 -19.30 25.84 -15.00
C GLU A 6 -20.49 26.81 -15.02
N ILE A 7 -21.66 26.39 -14.55
CA ILE A 7 -22.79 27.29 -14.28
C ILE A 7 -22.44 28.23 -13.12
N ASP A 8 -23.03 29.43 -13.12
CA ASP A 8 -22.70 30.52 -12.21
C ASP A 8 -23.18 30.27 -10.77
N HIS A 9 -22.57 29.30 -10.09
CA HIS A 9 -22.74 29.06 -8.67
C HIS A 9 -22.14 30.22 -7.87
N ALA A 10 -22.96 30.87 -7.04
CA ALA A 10 -22.53 31.94 -6.15
C ALA A 10 -23.38 31.95 -4.88
N ILE A 11 -22.78 32.36 -3.77
CA ILE A 11 -23.48 32.63 -2.51
C ILE A 11 -23.15 34.06 -2.09
N ASP A 12 -24.18 34.86 -1.84
CA ASP A 12 -24.00 36.22 -1.35
C ASP A 12 -23.40 36.22 0.06
N LYS A 13 -22.79 37.34 0.43
CA LYS A 13 -22.05 37.44 1.69
C LYS A 13 -22.96 37.29 2.91
N GLU A 14 -24.18 37.82 2.87
CA GLU A 14 -25.09 37.79 4.02
C GLU A 14 -25.53 36.36 4.32
N THR A 15 -25.89 35.59 3.28
CA THR A 15 -26.20 34.16 3.41
C THR A 15 -24.99 33.38 3.91
N TYR A 16 -23.80 33.63 3.37
CA TYR A 16 -22.57 32.96 3.79
C TYR A 16 -22.25 33.22 5.26
N ASP A 17 -22.25 34.48 5.69
CA ASP A 17 -21.94 34.88 7.07
C ASP A 17 -22.99 34.36 8.07
N ALA A 18 -24.26 34.21 7.65
CA ALA A 18 -25.32 33.64 8.46
C ALA A 18 -25.17 32.12 8.67
N GLU A 19 -24.66 31.39 7.68
CA GLU A 19 -24.55 29.93 7.75
C GLU A 19 -23.28 29.41 8.42
N ILE A 20 -22.18 30.17 8.33
CA ILE A 20 -20.87 29.75 8.86
C ILE A 20 -20.91 29.34 10.34
N PRO A 21 -21.54 30.09 11.27
CA PRO A 21 -21.48 29.77 12.69
C PRO A 21 -21.97 28.34 12.99
N ALA A 22 -23.14 27.99 12.47
CA ALA A 22 -23.74 26.67 12.68
C ALA A 22 -22.93 25.55 12.00
N LEU A 23 -22.43 25.79 10.78
CA LEU A 23 -21.60 24.81 10.09
C LEU A 23 -20.28 24.56 10.82
N ARG A 24 -19.65 25.63 11.30
CA ARG A 24 -18.37 25.58 12.02
C ARG A 24 -18.50 24.81 13.33
N GLU A 25 -19.52 25.12 14.12
CA GLU A 25 -19.80 24.42 15.38
C GLU A 25 -20.02 22.93 15.14
N ALA A 26 -20.88 22.57 14.18
CA ALA A 26 -21.15 21.17 13.85
C ALA A 26 -19.91 20.42 13.30
N LEU A 27 -19.04 21.09 12.55
CA LEU A 27 -17.77 20.51 12.09
C LEU A 27 -16.80 20.24 13.25
N LEU A 28 -16.71 21.16 14.21
CA LEU A 28 -15.88 20.99 15.41
C LEU A 28 -16.40 19.84 16.28
N GLU A 29 -17.70 19.76 16.50
CA GLU A 29 -18.33 18.65 17.24
C GLU A 29 -18.05 17.31 16.55
N ALA A 30 -18.28 17.22 15.24
CA ALA A 30 -18.00 16.00 14.48
C ALA A 30 -16.52 15.60 14.50
N GLN A 31 -15.62 16.58 14.44
CA GLN A 31 -14.18 16.33 14.53
C GLN A 31 -13.76 15.84 15.93
N PHE A 32 -14.34 16.42 16.99
CA PHE A 32 -14.10 15.97 18.35
C PHE A 32 -14.63 14.56 18.57
N GLU A 33 -15.83 14.26 18.07
CA GLU A 33 -16.39 12.90 18.15
C GLU A 33 -15.52 11.88 17.38
N LEU A 34 -15.02 12.24 16.19
CA LEU A 34 -14.05 11.43 15.45
C LEU A 34 -12.81 11.09 16.30
N GLN A 35 -12.25 12.10 16.97
CA GLN A 35 -11.08 11.94 17.84
C GLN A 35 -11.39 11.05 19.05
N GLN A 36 -12.60 11.13 19.62
CA GLN A 36 -13.01 10.32 20.76
C GLN A 36 -13.28 8.87 20.36
N GLN A 37 -13.96 8.65 19.23
CA GLN A 37 -14.25 7.29 18.75
C GLN A 37 -12.97 6.53 18.33
N ARG A 38 -11.94 7.23 17.79
CA ARG A 38 -10.70 6.65 17.24
C ARG A 38 -10.94 5.41 16.37
N ARG A 39 -12.04 5.40 15.64
CA ARG A 39 -12.52 4.21 14.92
C ARG A 39 -12.02 4.13 13.49
N PHE A 40 -11.93 5.28 12.82
CA PHE A 40 -11.52 5.40 11.43
C PHE A 40 -10.72 6.68 11.18
N PRO A 41 -9.86 6.71 10.14
CA PRO A 41 -9.22 7.94 9.68
C PRO A 41 -10.08 8.67 8.64
N VAL A 42 -9.83 9.97 8.46
CA VAL A 42 -10.44 10.76 7.37
C VAL A 42 -9.35 11.23 6.42
N ILE A 43 -9.52 10.96 5.13
CA ILE A 43 -8.57 11.34 4.08
C ILE A 43 -9.29 12.29 3.11
N ILE A 44 -8.71 13.46 2.87
CA ILE A 44 -9.28 14.47 1.98
C ILE A 44 -8.30 14.72 0.84
N LEU A 45 -8.66 14.32 -0.38
CA LEU A 45 -7.86 14.52 -1.58
C LEU A 45 -8.27 15.83 -2.26
N ILE A 46 -7.30 16.72 -2.46
CA ILE A 46 -7.54 18.04 -3.07
C ILE A 46 -6.89 18.09 -4.45
N ASN A 47 -7.74 18.20 -5.47
CA ASN A 47 -7.35 18.19 -6.88
C ASN A 47 -8.16 19.23 -7.66
N GLY A 48 -7.84 19.38 -8.95
CA GLY A 48 -8.52 20.29 -9.87
C GLY A 48 -7.63 21.41 -10.38
N ILE A 49 -8.26 22.41 -10.97
CA ILE A 49 -7.63 23.49 -11.72
C ILE A 49 -6.83 24.41 -10.79
N GLU A 50 -5.66 24.86 -11.25
CA GLU A 50 -4.83 25.85 -10.58
C GLU A 50 -5.59 27.19 -10.51
N GLY A 51 -5.47 27.87 -9.37
CA GLY A 51 -6.23 29.08 -9.10
C GLY A 51 -7.72 28.86 -8.79
N ALA A 52 -8.26 27.63 -8.81
CA ALA A 52 -9.67 27.37 -8.48
C ALA A 52 -10.02 27.45 -6.97
N GLY A 53 -9.10 27.97 -6.14
CA GLY A 53 -9.34 28.16 -4.72
C GLY A 53 -9.01 26.96 -3.83
N LYS A 54 -8.20 26.01 -4.31
CA LYS A 54 -7.82 24.78 -3.58
C LYS A 54 -7.18 25.10 -2.22
N GLY A 55 -6.13 25.91 -2.22
CA GLY A 55 -5.38 26.26 -1.00
C GLY A 55 -6.19 27.17 -0.07
N GLU A 56 -6.90 28.14 -0.63
CA GLU A 56 -7.73 29.07 0.12
C GLU A 56 -8.87 28.36 0.85
N THR A 57 -9.50 27.37 0.22
CA THR A 57 -10.58 26.59 0.84
C THR A 57 -10.05 25.75 2.01
N ILE A 58 -8.88 25.11 1.85
CA ILE A 58 -8.27 24.35 2.96
C ILE A 58 -7.83 25.27 4.10
N LYS A 59 -7.34 26.48 3.80
CA LYS A 59 -7.05 27.47 4.84
C LYS A 59 -8.29 27.79 5.66
N VAL A 60 -9.41 28.09 5.00
CA VAL A 60 -10.70 28.35 5.66
C VAL A 60 -11.16 27.15 6.49
N LEU A 61 -11.02 25.92 5.99
CA LEU A 61 -11.38 24.73 6.78
C LEU A 61 -10.53 24.57 8.04
N ASN A 62 -9.25 24.94 8.01
CA ASN A 62 -8.39 24.94 9.21
C ASN A 62 -8.72 26.09 10.18
N GLU A 63 -9.42 27.13 9.71
CA GLU A 63 -9.97 28.18 10.59
C GLU A 63 -11.31 27.73 11.21
N TRP A 64 -12.11 26.98 10.45
CA TRP A 64 -13.39 26.45 10.91
C TRP A 64 -13.23 25.28 11.89
N MET A 65 -12.33 24.35 11.59
CA MET A 65 -12.06 23.14 12.37
C MET A 65 -10.81 23.32 13.26
N ASP A 66 -10.52 22.34 14.13
CA ASP A 66 -9.31 22.36 14.95
C ASP A 66 -8.09 21.86 14.13
N PRO A 67 -7.11 22.71 13.81
CA PRO A 67 -5.94 22.32 13.02
C PRO A 67 -5.02 21.35 13.75
N ARG A 68 -5.10 21.20 15.09
CA ARG A 68 -4.28 20.24 15.86
C ARG A 68 -4.60 18.77 15.50
N LEU A 69 -5.79 18.54 14.94
CA LEU A 69 -6.29 17.23 14.52
C LEU A 69 -6.24 17.02 13.00
N ILE A 70 -5.70 17.99 12.26
CA ILE A 70 -5.62 17.98 10.80
C ILE A 70 -4.15 18.02 10.37
N GLU A 71 -3.78 17.13 9.47
CA GLU A 71 -2.46 17.11 8.87
C GLU A 71 -2.56 17.42 7.37
N VAL A 72 -2.08 18.61 6.98
CA VAL A 72 -2.03 19.01 5.56
C VAL A 72 -0.68 18.61 4.98
N ARG A 73 -0.70 17.79 3.92
CA ARG A 73 0.48 17.25 3.23
C ARG A 73 0.46 17.63 1.76
N THR A 74 1.63 17.94 1.21
CA THR A 74 1.86 18.04 -0.23
C THR A 74 2.88 17.01 -0.67
N PHE A 75 2.70 16.47 -1.88
CA PHE A 75 3.60 15.49 -2.50
C PHE A 75 4.20 16.00 -3.81
N ASP A 76 4.28 17.33 -4.00
CA ASP A 76 4.82 17.95 -5.22
C ASP A 76 6.33 17.74 -5.36
N GLN A 77 7.07 17.70 -4.25
CA GLN A 77 8.51 17.43 -4.22
C GLN A 77 8.78 16.11 -3.51
N GLN A 78 9.75 15.38 -4.02
CA GLN A 78 10.10 14.04 -3.54
C GLN A 78 11.45 14.10 -2.84
N THR A 79 11.55 13.55 -1.63
CA THR A 79 12.85 13.41 -0.96
C THR A 79 13.63 12.23 -1.53
N ASP A 80 14.94 12.18 -1.31
CA ASP A 80 15.78 11.03 -1.68
C ASP A 80 15.24 9.72 -1.10
N GLU A 81 14.70 9.77 0.12
CA GLU A 81 14.11 8.62 0.79
C GLU A 81 12.87 8.08 0.05
N GLU A 82 12.03 8.98 -0.48
CA GLU A 82 10.84 8.64 -1.25
C GLU A 82 11.19 8.18 -2.67
N LEU A 83 12.19 8.81 -3.30
CA LEU A 83 12.69 8.43 -4.64
C LEU A 83 13.37 7.07 -4.66
N ALA A 84 13.96 6.67 -3.53
CA ALA A 84 14.62 5.38 -3.39
C ALA A 84 13.65 4.21 -3.14
N ARG A 85 12.34 4.46 -3.04
CA ARG A 85 11.30 3.46 -2.72
C ARG A 85 10.17 3.46 -3.76
N PRO A 86 9.27 2.45 -3.73
CA PRO A 86 8.12 2.45 -4.63
C PRO A 86 7.27 3.72 -4.48
N PRO A 87 6.74 4.31 -5.57
CA PRO A 87 6.08 5.62 -5.53
C PRO A 87 4.96 5.74 -4.50
N ALA A 88 4.21 4.66 -4.26
CA ALA A 88 3.11 4.64 -3.30
C ALA A 88 3.56 4.76 -1.83
N TRP A 89 4.81 4.40 -1.52
CA TRP A 89 5.35 4.38 -0.15
C TRP A 89 5.18 5.71 0.58
N ARG A 90 5.37 6.83 -0.12
CA ARG A 90 5.21 8.18 0.44
C ARG A 90 3.80 8.43 0.98
N TYR A 91 2.78 7.89 0.33
CA TYR A 91 1.39 8.11 0.72
C TYR A 91 1.08 7.30 1.98
N TRP A 92 1.51 6.04 2.00
CA TRP A 92 1.42 5.17 3.17
C TRP A 92 2.07 5.79 4.39
N ARG A 93 3.28 6.34 4.25
CA ARG A 93 3.99 7.03 5.35
C ARG A 93 3.17 8.15 5.98
N MET A 94 2.34 8.83 5.19
CA MET A 94 1.63 10.04 5.60
C MET A 94 0.14 9.82 5.88
N LEU A 95 -0.33 8.56 5.88
CA LEU A 95 -1.73 8.25 6.20
C LEU A 95 -2.06 8.72 7.63
N PRO A 96 -3.17 9.44 7.83
CA PRO A 96 -3.62 9.84 9.15
C PRO A 96 -4.05 8.60 9.95
N ALA A 97 -3.70 8.57 11.23
CA ALA A 97 -4.18 7.54 12.15
C ALA A 97 -5.69 7.65 12.40
N LYS A 98 -6.31 6.56 12.86
CA LYS A 98 -7.72 6.57 13.29
C LYS A 98 -7.99 7.69 14.30
N GLY A 99 -9.08 8.45 14.06
CA GLY A 99 -9.44 9.63 14.85
C GLY A 99 -8.77 10.93 14.42
N ARG A 100 -7.96 10.93 13.35
CA ARG A 100 -7.32 12.12 12.76
C ARG A 100 -7.74 12.32 11.31
N MET A 101 -7.48 13.52 10.80
CA MET A 101 -7.77 13.92 9.42
C MET A 101 -6.47 14.24 8.67
N GLY A 102 -6.35 13.76 7.43
CA GLY A 102 -5.24 14.05 6.54
C GLY A 102 -5.73 14.70 5.25
N ILE A 103 -5.16 15.84 4.87
CA ILE A 103 -5.50 16.57 3.64
C ILE A 103 -4.33 16.51 2.68
N PHE A 104 -4.52 15.91 1.51
CA PHE A 104 -3.44 15.62 0.57
C PHE A 104 -3.55 16.45 -0.72
N PHE A 105 -2.60 17.36 -0.89
CA PHE A 105 -2.28 18.05 -2.15
C PHE A 105 -1.21 17.27 -2.92
N GLY A 106 -1.13 17.47 -4.24
CA GLY A 106 -0.08 16.80 -5.04
C GLY A 106 -0.16 15.27 -5.04
N ASN A 107 -1.31 14.71 -4.62
CA ASN A 107 -1.53 13.27 -4.42
C ASN A 107 -1.46 12.46 -5.73
N TRP A 108 -1.74 11.14 -5.66
CA TRP A 108 -1.62 10.23 -6.80
C TRP A 108 -2.39 10.65 -8.06
N TYR A 109 -3.51 11.37 -7.93
CA TYR A 109 -4.22 11.93 -9.08
C TYR A 109 -3.44 13.07 -9.74
N SER A 110 -2.88 13.98 -8.96
CA SER A 110 -2.03 15.04 -9.49
C SER A 110 -0.85 14.46 -10.24
N GLN A 111 -0.16 13.46 -9.67
CA GLN A 111 0.98 12.81 -10.31
C GLN A 111 0.60 12.14 -11.65
N MET A 112 -0.47 11.34 -11.68
CA MET A 112 -0.84 10.63 -12.91
C MET A 112 -1.35 11.57 -14.01
N LEU A 113 -2.07 12.65 -13.64
CA LEU A 113 -2.58 13.63 -14.58
C LEU A 113 -1.45 14.48 -15.13
N GLN A 114 -0.56 14.98 -14.27
CA GLN A 114 0.58 15.79 -14.70
C GLN A 114 1.52 14.99 -15.60
N GLY A 115 1.88 13.76 -15.23
CA GLY A 115 2.74 12.93 -16.08
C GLY A 115 2.12 12.64 -17.45
N ARG A 116 0.80 12.42 -17.50
CA ARG A 116 0.10 12.22 -18.79
C ARG A 116 -0.01 13.51 -19.61
N VAL A 117 -0.27 14.65 -18.98
CA VAL A 117 -0.38 15.96 -19.64
C VAL A 117 0.97 16.40 -20.20
N HIS A 118 2.06 16.13 -19.50
CA HIS A 118 3.41 16.44 -19.97
C HIS A 118 4.01 15.40 -20.91
N GLY A 119 3.32 14.26 -21.10
CA GLY A 119 3.72 13.24 -22.07
C GLY A 119 4.80 12.30 -21.57
N GLU A 120 5.01 12.21 -20.26
CA GLU A 120 5.94 11.26 -19.62
C GLU A 120 5.55 9.81 -19.91
N PHE A 121 4.25 9.55 -20.06
CA PHE A 121 3.71 8.25 -20.45
C PHE A 121 2.43 8.36 -21.27
N LYS A 122 2.04 7.24 -21.89
CA LYS A 122 0.85 7.12 -22.77
C LYS A 122 -0.39 6.64 -22.00
N ASP A 123 -1.54 6.66 -22.67
CA ASP A 123 -2.85 6.26 -22.12
C ASP A 123 -2.84 4.92 -21.37
N PRO A 124 -2.19 3.84 -21.84
CA PRO A 124 -2.20 2.57 -21.12
C PRO A 124 -1.63 2.67 -19.70
N ARG A 125 -0.57 3.48 -19.50
CA ARG A 125 0.02 3.71 -18.17
C ARG A 125 -0.88 4.59 -17.30
N LEU A 126 -1.58 5.55 -17.89
CA LEU A 126 -2.62 6.31 -17.17
C LEU A 126 -3.75 5.37 -16.71
N ASP A 127 -4.24 4.48 -17.57
CA ASP A 127 -5.31 3.56 -17.21
C ASP A 127 -4.89 2.59 -16.09
N GLN A 128 -3.65 2.12 -16.12
CA GLN A 128 -3.07 1.34 -15.01
C GLN A 128 -3.05 2.15 -13.71
N ALA A 129 -2.60 3.40 -13.75
CA ALA A 129 -2.56 4.28 -12.58
C ALA A 129 -3.97 4.57 -12.03
N ILE A 130 -4.96 4.79 -12.91
CA ILE A 130 -6.38 4.97 -12.54
C ILE A 130 -6.91 3.72 -11.83
N ASN A 131 -6.65 2.53 -12.39
CA ASN A 131 -7.08 1.27 -11.77
C ASN A 131 -6.40 1.04 -10.42
N GLY A 132 -5.09 1.31 -10.32
CA GLY A 132 -4.34 1.19 -9.07
C GLY A 132 -4.85 2.15 -7.98
N ALA A 133 -5.19 3.38 -8.34
CA ALA A 133 -5.79 4.34 -7.40
C ALA A 133 -7.16 3.87 -6.90
N GLU A 134 -7.99 3.29 -7.77
CA GLU A 134 -9.30 2.78 -7.36
C GLU A 134 -9.20 1.60 -6.38
N ARG A 135 -8.26 0.66 -6.63
CA ARG A 135 -8.01 -0.46 -5.72
C ARG A 135 -7.40 -0.02 -4.40
N LEU A 136 -6.48 0.95 -4.43
CA LEU A 136 -5.93 1.57 -3.22
C LEU A 136 -7.04 2.20 -2.37
N GLU A 137 -7.88 3.04 -2.97
CA GLU A 137 -8.98 3.70 -2.27
C GLU A 137 -10.01 2.70 -1.75
N LYS A 138 -10.31 1.66 -2.53
CA LYS A 138 -11.18 0.58 -2.10
C LYS A 138 -10.64 -0.10 -0.84
N MET A 139 -9.38 -0.53 -0.85
CA MET A 139 -8.73 -1.17 0.29
C MET A 139 -8.70 -0.24 1.51
N LEU A 140 -8.41 1.06 1.33
CA LEU A 140 -8.44 2.04 2.43
C LEU A 140 -9.85 2.17 3.02
N CYS A 141 -10.89 2.26 2.19
CA CYS A 141 -12.28 2.31 2.63
C CYS A 141 -12.75 1.00 3.28
N ASP A 142 -12.33 -0.16 2.75
CA ASP A 142 -12.63 -1.48 3.33
C ASP A 142 -11.94 -1.65 4.70
N GLU A 143 -10.78 -1.04 4.92
CA GLU A 143 -10.10 -0.90 6.23
C GLU A 143 -10.73 0.17 7.14
N GLY A 144 -11.74 0.89 6.64
CA GLY A 144 -12.58 1.81 7.38
C GLY A 144 -12.35 3.29 7.12
N ALA A 145 -11.42 3.69 6.24
CA ALA A 145 -11.16 5.10 5.95
C ALA A 145 -12.39 5.81 5.34
N LEU A 146 -12.65 7.03 5.79
CA LEU A 146 -13.58 7.94 5.13
C LEU A 146 -12.80 8.83 4.15
N ILE A 147 -13.01 8.62 2.85
CA ILE A 147 -12.29 9.34 1.80
C ILE A 147 -13.21 10.37 1.14
N PHE A 148 -12.77 11.63 1.15
CA PHE A 148 -13.37 12.71 0.35
C PHE A 148 -12.43 13.09 -0.78
N LYS A 149 -12.98 13.29 -1.99
CA LYS A 149 -12.20 13.72 -3.16
C LYS A 149 -12.84 14.95 -3.76
N PHE A 150 -12.13 16.08 -3.71
CA PHE A 150 -12.63 17.34 -4.23
C PHE A 150 -11.87 17.73 -5.49
N TRP A 151 -12.62 17.98 -6.56
CA TRP A 151 -12.11 18.57 -7.78
C TRP A 151 -12.59 20.01 -7.88
N PHE A 152 -11.69 20.96 -7.63
CA PHE A 152 -11.99 22.38 -7.79
C PHE A 152 -11.93 22.76 -9.27
N HIS A 153 -13.01 23.32 -9.80
CA HIS A 153 -13.17 23.56 -11.22
C HIS A 153 -13.31 25.05 -11.55
N LEU A 154 -12.69 25.45 -12.65
CA LEU A 154 -12.93 26.71 -13.34
C LEU A 154 -13.05 26.38 -14.82
N SER A 155 -14.01 27.00 -15.51
CA SER A 155 -14.03 26.95 -16.97
C SER A 155 -12.78 27.62 -17.54
N LYS A 156 -12.42 27.30 -18.79
CA LYS A 156 -11.26 27.91 -19.46
C LYS A 156 -11.33 29.44 -19.46
N LYS A 157 -12.55 29.98 -19.62
CA LYS A 157 -12.83 31.42 -19.60
C LYS A 157 -12.60 32.01 -18.20
N GLN A 158 -13.17 31.38 -17.16
CA GLN A 158 -13.03 31.83 -15.77
C GLN A 158 -11.57 31.77 -15.31
N MET A 159 -10.85 30.70 -15.63
CA MET A 159 -9.42 30.56 -15.31
C MET A 159 -8.59 31.68 -15.95
N LYS A 160 -8.77 31.95 -17.26
CA LYS A 160 -8.06 33.04 -17.95
C LYS A 160 -8.38 34.41 -17.35
N ALA A 161 -9.64 34.67 -17.02
CA ALA A 161 -10.05 35.92 -16.39
C ALA A 161 -9.40 36.09 -15.01
N ARG A 162 -9.34 35.02 -14.22
CA ARG A 162 -8.71 35.03 -12.88
C ARG A 162 -7.20 35.22 -12.95
N LEU A 163 -6.51 34.55 -13.86
CA LEU A 163 -5.06 34.73 -14.06
C LEU A 163 -4.74 36.18 -14.44
N LYS A 164 -5.54 36.79 -15.32
CA LYS A 164 -5.38 38.20 -15.68
C LYS A 164 -5.61 39.11 -14.47
N ALA A 165 -6.72 38.92 -13.74
CA ALA A 165 -7.05 39.73 -12.57
C ALA A 165 -5.98 39.65 -11.46
N LEU A 166 -5.42 38.46 -11.22
CA LEU A 166 -4.35 38.28 -10.23
C LEU A 166 -3.02 38.86 -10.70
N ALA A 167 -2.73 38.82 -12.02
CA ALA A 167 -1.48 39.36 -12.56
C ALA A 167 -1.46 40.90 -12.45
N ASP A 168 -2.64 41.51 -12.61
CA ASP A 168 -2.84 42.93 -12.50
C ASP A 168 -2.94 43.41 -11.02
N ASP A 169 -2.96 42.51 -10.03
CA ASP A 169 -3.03 42.82 -8.59
C ASP A 169 -1.63 42.90 -7.94
N PRO A 170 -1.14 44.10 -7.56
CA PRO A 170 0.20 44.26 -6.98
C PRO A 170 0.38 43.54 -5.63
N LEU A 171 -0.69 43.29 -4.87
CA LEU A 171 -0.64 42.68 -3.54
C LEU A 171 -0.72 41.14 -3.59
N HIS A 172 -1.23 40.59 -4.69
CA HIS A 172 -1.53 39.16 -4.81
C HIS A 172 -0.92 38.47 -6.03
N SER A 173 -0.22 39.20 -6.91
CA SER A 173 0.45 38.65 -8.10
C SER A 173 1.49 37.57 -7.78
N TRP A 174 2.13 37.62 -6.61
CA TRP A 174 3.05 36.58 -6.12
C TRP A 174 2.39 35.22 -5.91
N ARG A 175 1.04 35.16 -5.83
CA ARG A 175 0.28 33.92 -5.69
C ARG A 175 0.18 33.14 -7.01
N ILE A 176 0.53 33.76 -8.14
CA ILE A 176 0.54 33.09 -9.43
C ILE A 176 1.85 32.31 -9.55
N SER A 177 1.72 31.00 -9.66
CA SER A 177 2.87 30.13 -9.91
C SER A 177 3.15 30.03 -11.41
N PRO A 178 4.39 29.74 -11.83
CA PRO A 178 4.69 29.39 -13.22
C PRO A 178 3.85 28.21 -13.74
N LEU A 179 3.44 27.30 -12.84
CA LEU A 179 2.57 26.17 -13.15
C LEU A 179 1.16 26.61 -13.57
N ASP A 180 0.67 27.74 -13.07
CA ASP A 180 -0.66 28.27 -13.39
C ASP A 180 -0.73 28.71 -14.87
N TRP A 181 0.32 29.38 -15.34
CA TRP A 181 0.47 29.77 -16.76
C TRP A 181 0.67 28.57 -17.67
N GLN A 182 1.46 27.57 -17.23
CA GLN A 182 1.66 26.32 -17.95
C GLN A 182 0.36 25.51 -18.04
N GLN A 183 -0.44 25.48 -16.97
CA GLN A 183 -1.74 24.81 -16.98
C GLN A 183 -2.72 25.52 -17.92
N SER A 184 -2.67 26.85 -18.06
CA SER A 184 -3.48 27.57 -19.04
C SER A 184 -3.26 27.09 -20.48
N GLN A 185 -2.02 26.74 -20.83
CA GLN A 185 -1.67 26.18 -22.14
C GLN A 185 -2.11 24.73 -22.30
N THR A 186 -2.17 23.98 -21.20
CA THR A 186 -2.47 22.54 -21.18
C THR A 186 -3.88 22.20 -20.70
N TYR A 187 -4.71 23.21 -20.44
CA TYR A 187 -6.03 23.09 -19.81
C TYR A 187 -6.91 22.02 -20.47
N ASP A 188 -7.06 22.07 -21.79
CA ASP A 188 -7.95 21.15 -22.52
C ASP A 188 -7.52 19.69 -22.33
N ARG A 189 -6.20 19.44 -22.29
CA ARG A 189 -5.65 18.11 -22.01
C ARG A 189 -5.87 17.71 -20.55
N PHE A 190 -5.63 18.63 -19.63
CA PHE A 190 -5.78 18.37 -18.19
C PHE A 190 -7.23 18.02 -17.84
N VAL A 191 -8.20 18.78 -18.33
CA VAL A 191 -9.63 18.51 -18.16
C VAL A 191 -10.03 17.20 -18.84
N LYS A 192 -9.57 16.93 -20.07
CA LYS A 192 -9.84 15.66 -20.77
C LYS A 192 -9.39 14.43 -19.98
N TYR A 193 -8.16 14.43 -19.46
CA TYR A 193 -7.67 13.30 -18.66
C TYR A 193 -8.27 13.29 -17.26
N GLY A 194 -8.57 14.46 -16.69
CA GLY A 194 -9.31 14.60 -15.44
C GLY A 194 -10.68 13.93 -15.51
N GLU A 195 -11.47 14.19 -16.57
CA GLU A 195 -12.77 13.56 -16.78
C GLU A 195 -12.67 12.02 -16.83
N ARG A 196 -11.66 11.50 -17.53
CA ARG A 196 -11.39 10.06 -17.58
C ARG A 196 -11.09 9.49 -16.19
N ALA A 197 -10.23 10.15 -15.41
CA ALA A 197 -9.88 9.72 -14.06
C ALA A 197 -11.09 9.78 -13.12
N LEU A 198 -11.81 10.90 -13.09
CA LEU A 198 -12.98 11.11 -12.23
C LEU A 198 -14.08 10.10 -12.53
N ARG A 199 -14.43 9.90 -13.81
CA ARG A 199 -15.45 8.93 -14.21
C ARG A 199 -15.11 7.51 -13.77
N ARG A 200 -13.84 7.13 -13.84
CA ARG A 200 -13.39 5.76 -13.53
C ARG A 200 -13.11 5.52 -12.06
N THR A 201 -13.01 6.57 -11.24
CA THR A 201 -12.67 6.46 -9.81
C THR A 201 -13.73 7.07 -8.89
N SER A 202 -14.77 7.71 -9.40
CA SER A 202 -15.93 8.05 -8.57
C SER A 202 -16.70 6.77 -8.25
N ARG A 203 -16.83 6.47 -6.97
CA ARG A 203 -17.46 5.25 -6.43
C ARG A 203 -18.34 5.61 -5.24
N ASP A 204 -19.34 4.81 -4.96
CA ASP A 204 -20.29 5.08 -3.86
C ASP A 204 -19.60 5.16 -2.49
N TYR A 205 -18.50 4.42 -2.31
CA TYR A 205 -17.69 4.44 -1.08
C TYR A 205 -16.67 5.59 -1.00
N ALA A 206 -16.38 6.26 -2.12
CA ALA A 206 -15.44 7.38 -2.23
C ALA A 206 -15.77 8.19 -3.50
N PRO A 207 -16.81 9.05 -3.48
CA PRO A 207 -17.22 9.81 -4.66
C PRO A 207 -16.28 10.98 -4.93
N TRP A 208 -16.26 11.42 -6.20
CA TRP A 208 -15.70 12.72 -6.57
C TRP A 208 -16.75 13.82 -6.44
N HIS A 209 -16.38 14.90 -5.77
CA HIS A 209 -17.17 16.12 -5.67
C HIS A 209 -16.52 17.20 -6.54
N VAL A 210 -17.16 17.53 -7.66
CA VAL A 210 -16.73 18.64 -8.54
C VAL A 210 -17.29 19.94 -7.98
N ILE A 211 -16.42 20.82 -7.50
CA ILE A 211 -16.77 22.08 -6.84
C ILE A 211 -16.46 23.25 -7.78
N ALA A 212 -17.46 24.06 -8.11
CA ALA A 212 -17.25 25.31 -8.83
C ALA A 212 -16.39 26.27 -8.00
N GLY A 213 -15.22 26.65 -8.51
CA GLY A 213 -14.22 27.44 -7.79
C GLY A 213 -14.33 28.95 -7.99
N ALA A 214 -15.24 29.41 -8.86
CA ALA A 214 -15.38 30.80 -9.26
C ALA A 214 -15.71 31.72 -8.07
N ASP A 215 -16.77 31.38 -7.33
CA ASP A 215 -17.17 32.08 -6.11
C ASP A 215 -16.51 31.49 -4.85
N ALA A 216 -16.01 32.37 -3.97
CA ALA A 216 -15.26 31.96 -2.79
C ALA A 216 -16.14 31.47 -1.65
N HIS A 217 -17.32 32.07 -1.49
CA HIS A 217 -18.28 31.70 -0.45
C HIS A 217 -18.90 30.34 -0.79
N TYR A 218 -19.38 30.17 -2.03
CA TYR A 218 -19.93 28.92 -2.53
C TYR A 218 -18.96 27.75 -2.33
N ARG A 219 -17.72 27.85 -2.84
CA ARG A 219 -16.78 26.71 -2.80
C ARG A 219 -16.44 26.29 -1.37
N SER A 220 -16.28 27.25 -0.46
CA SER A 220 -15.92 26.96 0.94
C SER A 220 -17.08 26.32 1.69
N LEU A 221 -18.29 26.88 1.52
CA LEU A 221 -19.50 26.36 2.15
C LEU A 221 -19.90 24.99 1.60
N ALA A 222 -19.79 24.79 0.29
CA ALA A 222 -20.06 23.50 -0.37
C ALA A 222 -19.14 22.39 0.17
N VAL A 223 -17.82 22.64 0.24
CA VAL A 223 -16.88 21.66 0.80
C VAL A 223 -17.16 21.39 2.27
N GLY A 224 -17.38 22.43 3.08
CA GLY A 224 -17.70 22.27 4.50
C GLY A 224 -18.96 21.44 4.74
N ARG A 225 -20.03 21.69 3.99
CA ARG A 225 -21.30 20.94 4.07
C ARG A 225 -21.12 19.47 3.67
N ILE A 226 -20.38 19.19 2.59
CA ILE A 226 -20.11 17.82 2.14
C ILE A 226 -19.30 17.07 3.21
N LEU A 227 -18.27 17.71 3.77
CA LEU A 227 -17.46 17.14 4.85
C LEU A 227 -18.32 16.84 6.07
N LEU A 228 -19.14 17.79 6.53
CA LEU A 228 -20.00 17.60 7.68
C LEU A 228 -20.98 16.43 7.47
N ALA A 229 -21.68 16.41 6.33
CA ALA A 229 -22.64 15.36 6.02
C ALA A 229 -21.98 13.98 5.98
N GLY A 230 -20.82 13.85 5.34
CA GLY A 230 -20.08 12.59 5.29
C GLY A 230 -19.53 12.17 6.65
N LEU A 231 -19.00 13.10 7.45
CA LEU A 231 -18.52 12.84 8.81
C LEU A 231 -19.65 12.36 9.72
N GLN A 232 -20.74 13.12 9.82
CA GLN A 232 -21.90 12.74 10.64
C GLN A 232 -22.49 11.40 10.19
N GLY A 233 -22.56 11.17 8.87
CA GLY A 233 -22.98 9.89 8.30
C GLY A 233 -22.08 8.73 8.73
N ALA A 234 -20.76 8.93 8.73
CA ALA A 234 -19.79 7.91 9.13
C ALA A 234 -19.77 7.67 10.65
N LEU A 235 -19.85 8.72 11.46
CA LEU A 235 -19.83 8.66 12.94
C LEU A 235 -21.04 7.90 13.50
N LYS A 236 -22.21 8.06 12.88
CA LYS A 236 -23.45 7.36 13.25
C LYS A 236 -23.48 5.89 12.82
N ARG A 237 -22.64 5.47 11.87
CA ARG A 237 -22.60 4.07 11.44
C ARG A 237 -22.05 3.21 12.58
N PRO A 238 -22.73 2.13 12.98
CA PRO A 238 -22.15 1.18 13.92
C PRO A 238 -20.86 0.60 13.32
N LYS A 239 -20.01 0.04 14.19
CA LYS A 239 -18.78 -0.64 13.78
C LYS A 239 -19.13 -1.98 13.11
N ILE A 240 -19.64 -1.94 11.89
CA ILE A 240 -19.91 -3.14 11.10
C ILE A 240 -18.62 -3.47 10.33
N HIS A 241 -18.16 -4.70 10.43
CA HIS A 241 -17.11 -5.23 9.56
C HIS A 241 -17.76 -5.46 8.19
N PRO A 242 -17.09 -5.23 7.05
CA PRO A 242 -17.71 -5.47 5.75
C PRO A 242 -18.25 -6.91 5.69
N GLU A 243 -19.57 -7.12 5.75
CA GLU A 243 -20.14 -8.48 5.76
C GLU A 243 -20.10 -9.13 4.37
N LYS A 244 -19.95 -8.32 3.32
CA LYS A 244 -19.98 -8.78 1.92
C LYS A 244 -18.73 -8.32 1.20
N VAL A 245 -17.94 -9.29 0.76
CA VAL A 245 -16.83 -9.08 -0.17
C VAL A 245 -17.20 -9.76 -1.47
N SER A 246 -16.95 -9.07 -2.59
CA SER A 246 -16.97 -9.68 -3.91
C SER A 246 -15.69 -10.51 -4.11
N ALA A 247 -15.51 -11.54 -3.30
CA ALA A 247 -14.43 -12.51 -3.42
C ALA A 247 -14.97 -13.83 -3.96
N ALA A 248 -14.18 -14.51 -4.79
CA ALA A 248 -14.51 -15.86 -5.20
C ALA A 248 -14.57 -16.76 -3.95
N PRO A 249 -15.65 -17.56 -3.79
CA PRO A 249 -15.77 -18.48 -2.66
C PRO A 249 -14.54 -19.39 -2.60
N VAL A 250 -14.10 -19.70 -1.38
CA VAL A 250 -13.09 -20.73 -1.15
C VAL A 250 -13.83 -22.06 -1.13
N PHE A 251 -13.55 -22.92 -2.11
CA PHE A 251 -14.07 -24.28 -2.11
C PHE A 251 -13.04 -25.20 -1.50
N PRO A 252 -13.40 -26.03 -0.50
CA PRO A 252 -12.53 -27.12 -0.10
C PRO A 252 -12.30 -28.04 -1.30
N SER A 253 -11.08 -28.58 -1.42
CA SER A 253 -10.76 -29.50 -2.51
C SER A 253 -11.72 -30.70 -2.48
N VAL A 254 -12.35 -31.00 -3.62
CA VAL A 254 -13.36 -32.06 -3.75
C VAL A 254 -12.73 -33.43 -3.51
N ASP A 255 -11.49 -33.62 -3.95
CA ASP A 255 -10.71 -34.85 -3.81
C ASP A 255 -9.74 -34.84 -2.63
N GLN A 256 -9.78 -33.77 -1.81
CA GLN A 256 -8.85 -33.53 -0.69
C GLN A 256 -7.37 -33.39 -1.09
N VAL A 257 -7.05 -33.35 -2.39
CA VAL A 257 -5.68 -33.12 -2.87
C VAL A 257 -5.28 -31.68 -2.55
N ASN A 258 -4.07 -31.50 -2.02
CA ASN A 258 -3.50 -30.20 -1.69
C ASN A 258 -2.06 -30.14 -2.16
N LEU A 259 -1.64 -28.98 -2.66
CA LEU A 259 -0.30 -28.76 -3.20
C LEU A 259 0.81 -29.09 -2.20
N ILE A 260 0.59 -28.85 -0.90
CA ILE A 260 1.59 -29.11 0.14
C ILE A 260 1.85 -30.61 0.30
N ASP A 261 0.82 -31.44 0.08
CA ASP A 261 0.91 -32.89 0.23
C ASP A 261 1.61 -33.56 -0.96
N SER A 262 1.72 -32.86 -2.10
CA SER A 262 2.47 -33.35 -3.26
C SER A 262 3.99 -33.16 -3.15
N LEU A 263 4.47 -32.52 -2.08
CA LEU A 263 5.90 -32.27 -1.89
C LEU A 263 6.64 -33.55 -1.51
N ASP A 264 7.79 -33.78 -2.15
CA ASP A 264 8.71 -34.83 -1.74
C ASP A 264 9.53 -34.38 -0.53
N LEU A 265 8.99 -34.63 0.67
CA LEU A 265 9.65 -34.28 1.93
C LEU A 265 10.82 -35.20 2.30
N THR A 266 11.21 -36.15 1.44
CA THR A 266 12.37 -37.03 1.64
C THR A 266 13.68 -36.44 1.13
N LEU A 267 13.60 -35.33 0.38
CA LEU A 267 14.76 -34.60 -0.12
C LEU A 267 15.66 -34.14 1.04
N HIS A 268 16.95 -34.44 0.90
CA HIS A 268 17.97 -34.12 1.89
C HIS A 268 19.31 -33.82 1.22
N LEU A 269 20.22 -33.20 1.98
CA LEU A 269 21.63 -33.09 1.62
C LEU A 269 22.52 -33.73 2.67
N ASP A 270 23.48 -34.50 2.18
CA ASP A 270 24.58 -34.98 2.99
C ASP A 270 25.45 -33.81 3.46
N LYS A 271 26.26 -34.08 4.49
CA LYS A 271 26.98 -33.02 5.19
C LYS A 271 27.97 -32.30 4.27
N ASP A 272 28.75 -33.05 3.50
CA ASP A 272 29.82 -32.51 2.68
C ASP A 272 29.23 -31.72 1.50
N ASP A 273 28.22 -32.28 0.82
CA ASP A 273 27.46 -31.60 -0.24
C ASP A 273 26.81 -30.29 0.27
N TYR A 274 26.24 -30.32 1.47
CA TYR A 274 25.67 -29.13 2.07
C TYR A 274 26.71 -28.04 2.34
N GLU A 275 27.88 -28.39 2.86
CA GLU A 275 28.94 -27.43 3.15
C GLU A 275 29.46 -26.78 1.86
N GLU A 276 29.68 -27.57 0.80
CA GLU A 276 30.11 -27.09 -0.51
C GLU A 276 29.05 -26.19 -1.17
N GLN A 277 27.80 -26.67 -1.27
CA GLN A 277 26.73 -25.93 -1.91
C GLN A 277 26.37 -24.66 -1.14
N LEU A 278 26.39 -24.70 0.20
CA LEU A 278 26.12 -23.52 1.01
C LEU A 278 27.15 -22.41 0.74
N ILE A 279 28.44 -22.73 0.77
CA ILE A 279 29.50 -21.75 0.51
C ILE A 279 29.37 -21.16 -0.89
N THR A 280 29.10 -22.03 -1.87
CA THR A 280 28.91 -21.63 -3.28
C THR A 280 27.76 -20.65 -3.45
N GLU A 281 26.58 -20.98 -2.92
CA GLU A 281 25.40 -20.13 -3.06
C GLU A 281 25.50 -18.85 -2.21
N GLN A 282 26.19 -18.87 -1.07
CA GLN A 282 26.48 -17.67 -0.28
C GLN A 282 27.44 -16.72 -1.01
N ALA A 283 28.51 -17.26 -1.60
CA ALA A 283 29.46 -16.46 -2.39
C ALA A 283 28.77 -15.82 -3.60
N ARG A 284 27.92 -16.59 -4.30
CA ARG A 284 27.09 -16.11 -5.40
C ARG A 284 26.14 -15.01 -4.95
N PHE A 285 25.41 -15.20 -3.85
CA PHE A 285 24.49 -14.20 -3.31
C PHE A 285 25.21 -12.89 -2.94
N SER A 286 26.36 -13.00 -2.27
CA SER A 286 27.22 -11.86 -1.94
C SER A 286 27.69 -11.11 -3.19
N GLY A 287 28.03 -11.84 -4.26
CA GLY A 287 28.39 -11.27 -5.55
C GLY A 287 27.25 -10.50 -6.20
N LEU A 288 26.06 -11.11 -6.27
CA LEU A 288 24.85 -10.49 -6.84
C LEU A 288 24.42 -9.24 -6.07
N MET A 289 24.49 -9.25 -4.74
CA MET A 289 24.18 -8.08 -3.91
C MET A 289 25.17 -6.93 -4.07
N ARG A 290 26.43 -7.21 -4.48
CA ARG A 290 27.46 -6.20 -4.79
C ARG A 290 27.43 -5.71 -6.24
N ASP A 291 26.69 -6.38 -7.11
CA ASP A 291 26.57 -6.00 -8.51
C ASP A 291 25.97 -4.58 -8.63
N LYS A 292 26.53 -3.77 -9.54
CA LYS A 292 26.05 -2.41 -9.81
C LYS A 292 24.58 -2.36 -10.21
N ARG A 293 24.04 -3.43 -10.80
CA ARG A 293 22.62 -3.57 -11.19
C ARG A 293 21.69 -3.49 -9.98
N MET A 294 22.12 -3.91 -8.79
CA MET A 294 21.35 -3.74 -7.56
C MET A 294 21.00 -2.29 -7.24
N ARG A 295 21.71 -1.28 -7.77
CA ARG A 295 21.36 0.14 -7.56
C ARG A 295 19.99 0.51 -8.15
N ARG A 296 19.45 -0.29 -9.06
CA ARG A 296 18.13 -0.13 -9.67
C ARG A 296 17.06 -1.01 -9.04
N HIS A 297 17.47 -1.94 -8.18
CA HIS A 297 16.61 -2.93 -7.58
C HIS A 297 16.64 -2.84 -6.06
N ALA A 298 15.68 -3.48 -5.41
CA ALA A 298 15.80 -3.84 -3.99
C ALA A 298 15.37 -5.30 -3.84
N LEU A 299 15.68 -5.92 -2.72
CA LEU A 299 15.30 -7.31 -2.47
C LEU A 299 14.38 -7.40 -1.25
N VAL A 300 13.30 -8.16 -1.37
CA VAL A 300 12.42 -8.54 -0.26
C VAL A 300 12.30 -10.05 -0.23
N ALA A 301 12.63 -10.67 0.90
CA ALA A 301 12.44 -12.11 1.13
C ALA A 301 11.43 -12.34 2.25
N VAL A 302 10.38 -13.10 1.96
CA VAL A 302 9.30 -13.44 2.89
C VAL A 302 9.46 -14.88 3.34
N PHE A 303 9.45 -15.12 4.66
CA PHE A 303 9.55 -16.45 5.25
C PHE A 303 8.30 -16.77 6.07
N GLU A 304 7.51 -17.69 5.52
CA GLU A 304 6.42 -18.38 6.20
C GLU A 304 6.73 -19.90 6.28
N GLY A 305 5.91 -20.65 7.00
CA GLY A 305 6.07 -22.10 7.15
C GLY A 305 5.59 -22.59 8.51
N ASN A 306 5.48 -23.91 8.66
CA ASN A 306 5.03 -24.51 9.91
C ASN A 306 5.88 -24.06 11.10
N ASP A 307 5.30 -24.13 12.30
CA ASP A 307 6.07 -23.97 13.53
C ASP A 307 7.13 -25.09 13.60
N ALA A 308 8.32 -24.69 14.06
CA ALA A 308 9.56 -25.47 13.98
C ALA A 308 10.09 -25.89 12.59
N ALA A 309 9.54 -25.39 11.47
CA ALA A 309 10.05 -25.69 10.12
C ALA A 309 11.49 -25.23 9.86
N GLY A 310 11.98 -24.22 10.59
CA GLY A 310 13.39 -23.80 10.55
C GLY A 310 13.65 -22.44 9.87
N LYS A 311 12.62 -21.59 9.74
CA LYS A 311 12.69 -20.21 9.18
C LYS A 311 13.91 -19.42 9.65
N GLY A 312 14.03 -19.19 10.96
CA GLY A 312 15.15 -18.43 11.53
C GLY A 312 16.53 -19.08 11.33
N GLY A 313 16.60 -20.37 10.99
CA GLY A 313 17.85 -21.04 10.60
C GLY A 313 18.22 -20.75 9.14
N ALA A 314 17.25 -20.78 8.24
CA ALA A 314 17.42 -20.41 6.84
C ALA A 314 17.79 -18.92 6.70
N ILE A 315 17.06 -18.03 7.37
CA ILE A 315 17.34 -16.59 7.40
C ILE A 315 18.78 -16.32 7.86
N ARG A 316 19.25 -17.01 8.90
CA ARG A 316 20.63 -16.88 9.38
C ARG A 316 21.68 -17.26 8.36
N ARG A 317 21.41 -18.24 7.49
CA ARG A 317 22.35 -18.62 6.42
C ARG A 317 22.37 -17.62 5.28
N VAL A 318 21.22 -17.04 4.95
CA VAL A 318 21.14 -15.92 4.01
C VAL A 318 21.89 -14.70 4.55
N ALA A 319 21.62 -14.31 5.80
CA ALA A 319 22.25 -13.18 6.46
C ALA A 319 23.78 -13.34 6.58
N ALA A 320 24.26 -14.57 6.83
CA ALA A 320 25.70 -14.86 6.96
C ALA A 320 26.50 -14.63 5.66
N ALA A 321 25.85 -14.51 4.50
CA ALA A 321 26.51 -14.20 3.24
C ALA A 321 26.83 -12.71 3.04
N LEU A 322 26.27 -11.84 3.89
CA LEU A 322 26.28 -10.39 3.70
C LEU A 322 26.79 -9.64 4.94
N ASP A 323 27.26 -8.42 4.72
CA ASP A 323 27.50 -7.48 5.80
C ASP A 323 26.16 -7.01 6.40
N PRO A 324 26.02 -6.90 7.73
CA PRO A 324 24.78 -6.45 8.38
C PRO A 324 24.25 -5.09 7.91
N ARG A 325 25.07 -4.22 7.32
CA ARG A 325 24.64 -2.92 6.74
C ARG A 325 23.88 -3.08 5.41
N GLN A 326 23.90 -4.27 4.82
CA GLN A 326 23.24 -4.56 3.55
C GLN A 326 21.81 -5.03 3.71
N TYR A 327 21.42 -5.52 4.90
CA TYR A 327 20.11 -6.10 5.13
C TYR A 327 19.41 -5.58 6.39
N SER A 328 18.09 -5.74 6.44
CA SER A 328 17.26 -5.59 7.63
C SER A 328 16.41 -6.84 7.81
N ILE A 329 16.33 -7.37 9.03
CA ILE A 329 15.45 -8.50 9.35
C ILE A 329 14.33 -7.96 10.22
N VAL A 330 13.09 -8.15 9.77
CA VAL A 330 11.88 -7.65 10.41
C VAL A 330 11.07 -8.86 10.89
N PRO A 331 11.17 -9.23 12.17
CA PRO A 331 10.29 -10.24 12.75
C PRO A 331 8.89 -9.66 12.94
N ILE A 332 7.91 -10.19 12.23
CA ILE A 332 6.53 -9.73 12.32
C ILE A 332 5.81 -10.44 13.47
N ALA A 333 5.28 -9.63 14.38
CA ALA A 333 4.53 -10.06 15.55
C ALA A 333 3.12 -9.43 15.57
N ALA A 334 2.42 -9.58 16.70
CA ALA A 334 1.18 -8.85 16.94
C ALA A 334 1.41 -7.33 16.76
N PRO A 335 0.47 -6.61 16.13
CA PRO A 335 0.67 -5.19 15.88
C PRO A 335 0.83 -4.39 17.16
N THR A 336 1.66 -3.37 17.10
CA THR A 336 1.73 -2.28 18.07
C THR A 336 0.47 -1.41 18.02
N GLU A 337 0.31 -0.52 18.99
CA GLU A 337 -0.82 0.43 19.02
C GLU A 337 -0.84 1.34 17.79
N GLU A 338 0.33 1.86 17.38
CA GLU A 338 0.48 2.69 16.18
C GLU A 338 0.04 1.93 14.92
N GLU A 339 0.42 0.67 14.79
CA GLU A 339 0.06 -0.16 13.64
C GLU A 339 -1.43 -0.52 13.60
N ARG A 340 -2.08 -0.70 14.78
CA ARG A 340 -3.54 -0.90 14.85
C ARG A 340 -4.32 0.37 14.49
N ALA A 341 -3.71 1.53 14.67
CA ALA A 341 -4.30 2.81 14.30
C ALA A 341 -4.26 3.09 12.78
N GLN A 342 -3.63 2.21 12.00
CA GLN A 342 -3.45 2.34 10.56
C GLN A 342 -4.09 1.15 9.81
N PRO A 343 -4.28 1.26 8.47
CA PRO A 343 -4.69 0.13 7.64
C PRO A 343 -3.64 -1.00 7.65
N TYR A 344 -4.07 -2.25 7.49
CA TYR A 344 -3.25 -3.45 7.65
C TYR A 344 -1.86 -3.39 7.00
N LEU A 345 -1.81 -3.06 5.71
CA LEU A 345 -0.57 -3.10 4.94
C LEU A 345 0.44 -2.02 5.34
N TRP A 346 0.00 -0.98 6.08
CA TRP A 346 0.84 0.13 6.49
C TRP A 346 2.09 -0.32 7.26
N ARG A 347 1.92 -1.32 8.14
CA ARG A 347 3.03 -1.85 8.96
C ARG A 347 4.09 -2.56 8.13
N PHE A 348 3.79 -3.00 6.91
CA PHE A 348 4.77 -3.63 6.03
C PHE A 348 5.39 -2.61 5.08
N TRP A 349 4.58 -1.67 4.57
CA TRP A 349 5.07 -0.54 3.76
C TRP A 349 6.20 0.23 4.46
N ARG A 350 6.10 0.49 5.77
CA ARG A 350 7.14 1.21 6.54
C ARG A 350 8.51 0.51 6.56
N HIS A 351 8.56 -0.80 6.31
CA HIS A 351 9.77 -1.61 6.35
C HIS A 351 10.37 -1.93 4.96
N LEU A 352 9.77 -1.40 3.89
CA LEU A 352 10.29 -1.64 2.55
C LEU A 352 11.72 -1.08 2.37
N PRO A 353 12.60 -1.87 1.74
CA PRO A 353 13.97 -1.45 1.50
C PRO A 353 14.03 -0.33 0.47
N ALA A 354 14.99 0.58 0.66
CA ALA A 354 15.45 1.45 -0.42
C ALA A 354 16.18 0.62 -1.49
N ARG A 355 16.33 1.17 -2.71
CA ARG A 355 17.16 0.57 -3.76
C ARG A 355 18.57 0.25 -3.25
N GLY A 356 19.11 -0.90 -3.67
CA GLY A 356 20.38 -1.47 -3.24
C GLY A 356 20.35 -2.12 -1.85
N LYS A 357 19.20 -2.17 -1.18
CA LYS A 357 19.04 -2.81 0.15
C LYS A 357 18.18 -4.07 0.07
N PHE A 358 18.27 -4.86 1.14
CA PHE A 358 17.56 -6.11 1.31
C PHE A 358 16.76 -6.11 2.62
N THR A 359 15.47 -6.44 2.56
CA THR A 359 14.65 -6.68 3.75
C THR A 359 14.20 -8.13 3.80
N VAL A 360 14.35 -8.77 4.95
CA VAL A 360 13.81 -10.10 5.26
C VAL A 360 12.63 -9.95 6.21
N PHE A 361 11.48 -10.52 5.86
CA PHE A 361 10.33 -10.65 6.73
C PHE A 361 10.27 -12.07 7.30
N ASP A 362 10.45 -12.21 8.62
CA ASP A 362 10.21 -13.47 9.36
C ASP A 362 8.78 -13.43 9.89
N ARG A 363 7.87 -14.16 9.22
CA ARG A 363 6.43 -13.83 9.11
C ARG A 363 6.19 -12.51 8.38
N SER A 364 4.97 -12.30 7.87
CA SER A 364 4.70 -11.21 6.93
C SER A 364 3.22 -10.81 6.86
N TRP A 365 2.83 -10.05 5.82
CA TRP A 365 1.44 -9.72 5.48
C TRP A 365 0.57 -10.95 5.20
N TYR A 366 1.17 -12.11 4.94
CA TYR A 366 0.43 -13.36 4.82
C TYR A 366 -0.19 -13.84 6.13
N GLY A 367 0.21 -13.27 7.28
CA GLY A 367 -0.42 -13.52 8.57
C GLY A 367 -1.95 -13.35 8.54
N ARG A 368 -2.48 -12.40 7.74
CA ARG A 368 -3.92 -12.18 7.59
C ARG A 368 -4.67 -13.38 7.01
N VAL A 369 -4.08 -14.06 6.02
CA VAL A 369 -4.68 -15.23 5.36
C VAL A 369 -4.26 -16.55 5.99
N LEU A 370 -3.43 -16.50 7.04
CA LEU A 370 -2.94 -17.62 7.83
C LEU A 370 -3.46 -17.53 9.27
N VAL A 371 -2.63 -17.06 10.21
CA VAL A 371 -2.96 -17.05 11.64
C VAL A 371 -4.19 -16.21 11.97
N GLU A 372 -4.40 -15.03 11.35
CA GLU A 372 -5.59 -14.23 11.65
C GLU A 372 -6.88 -14.89 11.14
N ARG A 373 -6.81 -15.62 10.02
CA ARG A 373 -7.92 -16.41 9.48
C ARG A 373 -8.27 -17.56 10.42
N ILE A 374 -7.27 -18.29 10.92
CA ILE A 374 -7.43 -19.51 11.71
C ILE A 374 -7.82 -19.22 13.17
N GLU A 375 -7.28 -18.15 13.74
CA GLU A 375 -7.61 -17.70 15.10
C GLU A 375 -8.80 -16.73 15.15
N GLY A 376 -9.31 -16.29 14.01
CA GLY A 376 -10.44 -15.35 13.94
C GLY A 376 -10.11 -13.93 14.41
N PHE A 377 -8.85 -13.49 14.24
CA PHE A 377 -8.43 -12.12 14.58
C PHE A 377 -8.89 -11.07 13.56
N CYS A 378 -9.39 -11.51 12.40
CA CYS A 378 -10.04 -10.67 11.41
C CYS A 378 -11.33 -11.34 10.92
N SER A 379 -12.23 -10.56 10.31
CA SER A 379 -13.48 -11.13 9.79
C SER A 379 -13.23 -11.96 8.53
N PRO A 380 -14.15 -12.88 8.16
CA PRO A 380 -14.05 -13.61 6.89
C PRO A 380 -13.84 -12.73 5.66
N ALA A 381 -14.52 -11.60 5.64
CA ALA A 381 -14.38 -10.60 4.60
C ALA A 381 -12.95 -10.03 4.52
N ASP A 382 -12.33 -9.73 5.66
CA ASP A 382 -11.00 -9.11 5.70
C ASP A 382 -9.94 -10.01 5.07
N TRP A 383 -9.91 -11.30 5.42
CA TRP A 383 -8.93 -12.21 4.81
C TRP A 383 -9.30 -12.61 3.38
N LEU A 384 -10.58 -12.64 3.01
CA LEU A 384 -11.00 -12.93 1.63
C LEU A 384 -10.55 -11.84 0.64
N ARG A 385 -10.65 -10.55 1.00
CA ARG A 385 -10.12 -9.46 0.14
C ARG A 385 -8.60 -9.36 0.17
N ALA A 386 -7.96 -9.80 1.26
CA ALA A 386 -6.51 -9.68 1.45
C ALA A 386 -5.70 -10.35 0.34
N TYR A 387 -6.16 -11.45 -0.26
CA TYR A 387 -5.43 -12.07 -1.38
C TYR A 387 -5.20 -11.11 -2.55
N GLY A 388 -6.25 -10.38 -2.96
CA GLY A 388 -6.15 -9.38 -4.03
C GLY A 388 -5.30 -8.19 -3.62
N GLU A 389 -5.47 -7.71 -2.39
CA GLU A 389 -4.70 -6.58 -1.84
C GLU A 389 -3.21 -6.91 -1.73
N ILE A 390 -2.86 -8.14 -1.37
CA ILE A 390 -1.49 -8.65 -1.33
C ILE A 390 -0.90 -8.71 -2.73
N ASN A 391 -1.65 -9.20 -3.73
CA ASN A 391 -1.20 -9.21 -5.11
C ASN A 391 -0.97 -7.79 -5.65
N ASP A 392 -1.87 -6.84 -5.35
CA ASP A 392 -1.72 -5.42 -5.70
C ASP A 392 -0.51 -4.77 -5.02
N PHE A 393 -0.24 -5.16 -3.77
CA PHE A 393 0.94 -4.73 -3.04
C PHE A 393 2.21 -5.24 -3.70
N GLU A 394 2.31 -6.54 -3.98
CA GLU A 394 3.48 -7.17 -4.59
C GLU A 394 3.70 -6.70 -6.04
N GLU A 395 2.64 -6.43 -6.80
CA GLU A 395 2.71 -5.81 -8.12
C GLU A 395 3.34 -4.41 -8.03
N GLN A 396 2.93 -3.58 -7.07
CA GLN A 396 3.53 -2.25 -6.87
C GLN A 396 5.03 -2.32 -6.51
N LEU A 397 5.44 -3.34 -5.75
CA LEU A 397 6.85 -3.58 -5.45
C LEU A 397 7.63 -3.94 -6.71
N ALA A 398 7.13 -4.90 -7.48
CA ALA A 398 7.77 -5.37 -8.71
C ALA A 398 7.87 -4.25 -9.77
N ASP A 399 6.81 -3.46 -9.95
CA ASP A 399 6.77 -2.32 -10.87
C ASP A 399 7.83 -1.25 -10.52
N ALA A 400 8.18 -1.15 -9.22
CA ALA A 400 9.21 -0.23 -8.73
C ALA A 400 10.64 -0.82 -8.77
N GLY A 401 10.79 -2.06 -9.24
CA GLY A 401 12.07 -2.78 -9.35
C GLY A 401 12.46 -3.55 -8.09
N VAL A 402 11.55 -3.74 -7.13
CA VAL A 402 11.78 -4.58 -5.95
C VAL A 402 11.57 -6.05 -6.35
N ILE A 403 12.56 -6.88 -6.09
CA ILE A 403 12.55 -8.32 -6.33
C ILE A 403 11.94 -8.97 -5.10
N VAL A 404 10.82 -9.67 -5.27
CA VAL A 404 10.09 -10.32 -4.17
C VAL A 404 10.25 -11.83 -4.27
N VAL A 405 10.77 -12.46 -3.21
CA VAL A 405 10.90 -13.92 -3.10
C VAL A 405 10.17 -14.39 -1.86
N LYS A 406 9.30 -15.40 -2.01
CA LYS A 406 8.40 -15.88 -0.95
C LYS A 406 8.62 -17.36 -0.68
N PHE A 407 8.80 -17.71 0.58
CA PHE A 407 9.12 -19.07 1.01
C PHE A 407 8.07 -19.59 1.98
N TRP A 408 7.47 -20.74 1.65
CA TRP A 408 6.76 -21.56 2.63
C TRP A 408 7.63 -22.77 2.97
N LEU A 409 8.15 -22.83 4.20
CA LEU A 409 8.92 -23.97 4.68
C LEU A 409 7.96 -25.04 5.20
N SER A 410 7.86 -26.15 4.47
CA SER A 410 6.95 -27.25 4.75
C SER A 410 7.67 -28.39 5.47
N ILE A 411 7.12 -28.86 6.59
CA ILE A 411 7.51 -30.11 7.24
C ILE A 411 6.27 -30.99 7.42
N ASP A 412 6.44 -32.28 7.67
CA ASP A 412 5.33 -33.15 8.07
C ASP A 412 5.00 -33.06 9.57
N LYS A 413 3.82 -33.58 9.94
CA LYS A 413 3.35 -33.62 11.34
C LYS A 413 4.35 -34.34 12.26
N GLN A 414 5.05 -35.36 11.77
CA GLN A 414 5.94 -36.19 12.58
C GLN A 414 7.25 -35.45 12.91
N THR A 415 7.89 -34.88 11.89
CA THR A 415 9.08 -34.04 12.00
C THR A 415 8.84 -32.83 12.89
N GLN A 416 7.64 -32.23 12.85
CA GLN A 416 7.30 -31.15 13.77
C GLN A 416 7.33 -31.61 15.22
N LEU A 417 6.74 -32.77 15.53
CA LEU A 417 6.70 -33.33 16.88
C LEU A 417 8.11 -33.63 17.40
N GLU A 418 8.92 -34.31 16.60
CA GLU A 418 10.32 -34.61 16.93
C GLU A 418 11.10 -33.34 17.25
N ARG A 419 10.89 -32.27 16.47
CA ARG A 419 11.55 -30.97 16.71
C ARG A 419 11.02 -30.24 17.94
N PHE A 420 9.75 -30.44 18.31
CA PHE A 420 9.20 -29.88 19.56
C PHE A 420 9.86 -30.57 20.75
N GLU A 421 9.87 -31.91 20.77
CA GLU A 421 10.52 -32.70 21.82
C GLU A 421 12.03 -32.42 21.92
N GLU A 422 12.74 -32.28 20.80
CA GLU A 422 14.17 -31.92 20.78
C GLU A 422 14.41 -30.54 21.44
N ARG A 423 13.52 -29.57 21.20
CA ARG A 423 13.64 -28.21 21.76
C ARG A 423 13.37 -28.19 23.26
N GLU A 424 12.44 -29.00 23.75
CA GLU A 424 12.17 -29.15 25.18
C GLU A 424 13.36 -29.79 25.92
N LYS A 425 14.09 -30.68 25.26
CA LYS A 425 15.28 -31.32 25.85
C LYS A 425 16.46 -30.34 25.98
N ILE A 426 16.60 -29.36 25.08
CA ILE A 426 17.78 -28.47 25.00
C ILE A 426 17.57 -27.18 25.83
N PRO A 427 18.38 -26.93 26.90
CA PRO A 427 18.14 -25.83 27.84
C PRO A 427 17.95 -24.44 27.22
N PHE A 428 18.74 -24.09 26.21
CA PHE A 428 18.66 -22.79 25.53
C PHE A 428 17.67 -22.76 24.35
N LYS A 429 16.94 -23.84 24.09
CA LYS A 429 15.86 -23.88 23.08
C LYS A 429 14.47 -24.02 23.71
N ARG A 430 14.38 -24.37 24.99
CA ARG A 430 13.10 -24.55 25.73
C ARG A 430 12.15 -23.37 25.59
N PHE A 431 12.65 -22.14 25.65
CA PHE A 431 11.84 -20.92 25.52
C PHE A 431 11.22 -20.71 24.11
N LYS A 432 11.56 -21.55 23.12
CA LYS A 432 11.05 -21.45 21.74
C LYS A 432 9.82 -22.34 21.48
N ILE A 433 9.33 -23.05 22.50
CA ILE A 433 8.07 -23.78 22.46
C ILE A 433 7.18 -23.17 23.53
N THR A 434 5.97 -22.82 23.13
CA THR A 434 4.93 -22.17 23.93
C THR A 434 3.65 -23.01 23.86
N GLU A 435 2.70 -22.75 24.76
CA GLU A 435 1.37 -23.39 24.70
C GLU A 435 0.66 -23.11 23.37
N ASP A 436 0.90 -21.93 22.79
CA ASP A 436 0.37 -21.56 21.47
C ASP A 436 0.92 -22.48 20.35
N ASP A 437 2.17 -22.95 20.43
CA ASP A 437 2.74 -23.86 19.43
C ASP A 437 2.03 -25.22 19.44
N TRP A 438 1.65 -25.72 20.61
CA TRP A 438 0.86 -26.94 20.75
C TRP A 438 -0.57 -26.76 20.25
N ARG A 439 -1.22 -25.62 20.57
CA ARG A 439 -2.54 -25.27 20.03
C ARG A 439 -2.54 -25.16 18.51
N ASN A 440 -1.52 -24.53 17.93
CA ASN A 440 -1.38 -24.41 16.47
C ASN A 440 -1.23 -25.78 15.79
N ARG A 441 -0.55 -26.72 16.45
CA ARG A 441 -0.39 -28.09 15.96
C ARG A 441 -1.72 -28.84 15.86
N GLU A 442 -2.64 -28.63 16.81
CA GLU A 442 -3.99 -29.23 16.76
C GLU A 442 -4.77 -28.73 15.54
N LYS A 443 -4.53 -27.50 15.10
CA LYS A 443 -5.14 -26.87 13.92
C LYS A 443 -4.38 -27.13 12.61
N TRP A 444 -3.60 -28.20 12.52
CA TRP A 444 -2.76 -28.48 11.35
C TRP A 444 -3.54 -28.47 10.04
N ASP A 445 -4.72 -29.10 10.01
CA ASP A 445 -5.48 -29.26 8.78
C ASP A 445 -6.09 -27.93 8.33
N ASP A 446 -6.39 -27.01 9.27
CA ASP A 446 -6.78 -25.64 8.97
C ASP A 446 -5.64 -24.85 8.31
N TYR A 447 -4.41 -25.00 8.84
CA TYR A 447 -3.21 -24.41 8.22
C TYR A 447 -2.94 -25.01 6.84
N ARG A 448 -3.09 -26.33 6.68
CA ARG A 448 -2.94 -27.00 5.38
C ARG A 448 -3.90 -26.41 4.34
N ALA A 449 -5.17 -26.20 4.70
CA ALA A 449 -6.15 -25.58 3.82
C ALA A 449 -5.81 -24.11 3.51
N ALA A 450 -5.50 -23.31 4.55
CA ALA A 450 -5.19 -21.89 4.39
C ALA A 450 -3.95 -21.63 3.52
N VAL A 451 -2.92 -22.47 3.64
CA VAL A 451 -1.70 -22.36 2.83
C VAL A 451 -1.97 -22.76 1.37
N GLY A 452 -2.80 -23.77 1.13
CA GLY A 452 -3.27 -24.10 -0.22
C GLY A 452 -3.93 -22.89 -0.88
N ASP A 453 -4.92 -22.29 -0.20
CA ASP A 453 -5.61 -21.09 -0.70
C ASP A 453 -4.67 -19.91 -0.92
N MET A 454 -3.71 -19.72 -0.01
CA MET A 454 -2.69 -18.68 -0.12
C MET A 454 -1.85 -18.87 -1.38
N VAL A 455 -1.34 -20.07 -1.63
CA VAL A 455 -0.52 -20.34 -2.81
C VAL A 455 -1.34 -20.18 -4.09
N ASP A 456 -2.54 -20.75 -4.14
CA ASP A 456 -3.41 -20.67 -5.32
C ASP A 456 -3.75 -19.23 -5.70
N ARG A 457 -4.01 -18.37 -4.70
CA ARG A 457 -4.49 -17.01 -4.92
C ARG A 457 -3.39 -15.97 -5.00
N THR A 458 -2.16 -16.29 -4.60
CA THR A 458 -1.06 -15.31 -4.52
C THR A 458 0.28 -15.78 -5.10
N SER A 459 0.38 -17.02 -5.59
CA SER A 459 1.53 -17.46 -6.38
C SER A 459 1.37 -16.98 -7.82
N THR A 460 1.66 -15.69 -8.01
CA THR A 460 1.51 -15.02 -9.31
C THR A 460 2.78 -15.15 -10.16
N GLU A 461 2.69 -14.84 -11.45
CA GLU A 461 3.87 -14.73 -12.33
C GLU A 461 4.88 -13.68 -11.80
N ILE A 462 4.37 -12.62 -11.17
CA ILE A 462 5.17 -11.51 -10.65
C ILE A 462 5.93 -11.91 -9.39
N ALA A 463 5.26 -12.60 -8.47
CA ALA A 463 5.79 -13.02 -7.18
C ALA A 463 5.33 -14.46 -6.89
N PRO A 464 6.05 -15.47 -7.41
CA PRO A 464 5.69 -16.87 -7.18
C PRO A 464 6.02 -17.31 -5.75
N TRP A 465 5.23 -18.23 -5.21
CA TRP A 465 5.57 -18.94 -3.98
C TRP A 465 6.60 -20.04 -4.25
N THR A 466 7.60 -20.12 -3.37
CA THR A 466 8.53 -21.26 -3.33
C THR A 466 8.20 -22.12 -2.13
N LEU A 467 7.65 -23.31 -2.40
CA LEU A 467 7.49 -24.35 -1.39
C LEU A 467 8.84 -25.03 -1.16
N VAL A 468 9.30 -25.01 0.09
CA VAL A 468 10.61 -25.55 0.51
C VAL A 468 10.36 -26.78 1.36
N GLU A 469 10.83 -27.94 0.89
CA GLU A 469 10.78 -29.20 1.63
C GLU A 469 11.77 -29.09 2.79
N ALA A 470 11.27 -28.90 4.00
CA ALA A 470 12.07 -28.43 5.14
C ALA A 470 12.31 -29.50 6.20
N ASN A 471 12.00 -30.77 5.91
CA ASN A 471 12.28 -31.90 6.78
C ASN A 471 13.78 -32.01 7.05
N ASP A 472 14.59 -32.00 6.00
CA ASP A 472 16.03 -31.76 6.12
C ASP A 472 16.35 -30.26 6.10
N LYS A 473 17.02 -29.81 7.17
CA LYS A 473 17.39 -28.39 7.32
C LYS A 473 18.48 -28.00 6.33
N ARG A 474 19.34 -28.92 5.89
CA ARG A 474 20.47 -28.62 4.99
C ARG A 474 19.96 -28.32 3.59
N TRP A 475 19.14 -29.20 3.03
CA TRP A 475 18.41 -29.01 1.77
C TRP A 475 17.66 -27.68 1.75
N ALA A 476 16.83 -27.44 2.77
CA ALA A 476 16.01 -26.22 2.84
C ALA A 476 16.83 -24.92 2.75
N ARG A 477 17.97 -24.86 3.44
CA ARG A 477 18.84 -23.66 3.46
C ARG A 477 19.46 -23.38 2.11
N VAL A 478 19.93 -24.42 1.42
CA VAL A 478 20.55 -24.30 0.09
C VAL A 478 19.49 -23.92 -0.94
N LYS A 479 18.32 -24.56 -0.91
CA LYS A 479 17.19 -24.24 -1.80
C LYS A 479 16.78 -22.76 -1.67
N VAL A 480 16.65 -22.24 -0.45
CA VAL A 480 16.33 -20.82 -0.20
C VAL A 480 17.36 -19.89 -0.87
N LEU A 481 18.66 -20.10 -0.63
CA LEU A 481 19.72 -19.27 -1.23
C LEU A 481 19.70 -19.34 -2.76
N ARG A 482 19.57 -20.55 -3.32
CA ARG A 482 19.52 -20.76 -4.77
C ARG A 482 18.33 -20.04 -5.40
N THR A 483 17.15 -20.06 -4.77
CA THR A 483 15.98 -19.33 -5.24
C THR A 483 16.20 -17.82 -5.23
N ILE A 484 16.80 -17.28 -4.16
CA ILE A 484 17.15 -15.84 -4.08
C ILE A 484 18.10 -15.48 -5.22
N ASN A 485 19.16 -16.27 -5.41
CA ASN A 485 20.16 -16.03 -6.45
C ASN A 485 19.54 -16.04 -7.85
N ARG A 486 18.71 -17.04 -8.16
CA ARG A 486 18.01 -17.13 -9.43
C ARG A 486 17.10 -15.92 -9.69
N ALA A 487 16.31 -15.50 -8.69
CA ALA A 487 15.43 -14.35 -8.83
C ALA A 487 16.19 -13.04 -9.11
N LEU A 488 17.36 -12.86 -8.48
CA LEU A 488 18.24 -11.72 -8.73
C LEU A 488 18.79 -11.72 -10.17
N GLU A 489 19.24 -12.87 -10.65
CA GLU A 489 19.78 -13.02 -12.00
C GLU A 489 18.71 -12.77 -13.07
N GLU A 490 17.53 -13.38 -12.92
CA GLU A 490 16.40 -13.18 -13.83
C GLU A 490 15.99 -11.70 -13.89
N ALA A 491 15.96 -11.00 -12.74
CA ALA A 491 15.66 -9.58 -12.68
C ALA A 491 16.73 -8.73 -13.40
N PHE A 492 18.01 -9.06 -13.22
CA PHE A 492 19.11 -8.37 -13.90
C PHE A 492 19.04 -8.58 -15.42
N GLU A 493 18.81 -9.81 -15.87
CA GLU A 493 18.65 -10.13 -17.30
C GLU A 493 17.43 -9.42 -17.91
N LYS A 494 16.31 -9.34 -17.18
CA LYS A 494 15.12 -8.60 -17.62
C LYS A 494 15.43 -7.11 -17.77
N SER A 495 16.11 -6.51 -16.77
CA SER A 495 16.53 -5.10 -16.82
C SER A 495 17.48 -4.84 -18.01
N ASP A 496 18.51 -5.68 -18.19
CA ASP A 496 19.49 -5.52 -19.26
C ASP A 496 18.85 -5.62 -20.66
N ARG A 497 17.87 -6.53 -20.84
CA ARG A 497 17.07 -6.61 -22.08
C ARG A 497 16.24 -5.36 -22.34
N HIS A 498 15.62 -4.78 -21.30
CA HIS A 498 14.85 -3.54 -21.43
C HIS A 498 15.72 -2.34 -21.80
N GLU A 499 16.95 -2.25 -21.25
CA GLU A 499 17.88 -1.19 -21.60
C GLU A 499 18.36 -1.26 -23.05
N ARG A 500 18.68 -2.46 -23.55
CA ARG A 500 19.06 -2.67 -24.96
C ARG A 500 17.93 -2.22 -25.89
N LYS A 501 16.70 -2.68 -25.65
CA LYS A 501 15.52 -2.28 -26.45
C LYS A 501 15.22 -0.78 -26.43
N ARG A 502 15.59 -0.06 -25.36
CA ARG A 502 15.45 1.41 -25.29
C ARG A 502 16.53 2.11 -26.12
N LYS A 503 17.76 1.60 -26.09
CA LYS A 503 18.87 2.14 -26.91
C LYS A 503 18.65 1.93 -28.40
N ASP A 504 18.02 0.83 -28.81
CA ASP A 504 17.74 0.56 -30.23
C ASP A 504 16.57 1.39 -30.80
N LYS A 505 15.79 2.08 -29.95
CA LYS A 505 14.64 2.90 -30.34
C LYS A 505 14.90 4.41 -30.33
N ASN A 506 16.03 4.84 -29.77
CA ASN A 506 16.52 6.21 -29.77
C ASN A 506 17.67 6.31 -30.77
#